data_AF-A0A423UB93-F1
#
_entry.id   AF-A0A423UB93-F1
#
_cell.length_a   1.000
_cell.length_b   1.000
_cell.length_c   1.000
_cell.angle_alpha   90.00
_cell.angle_beta   90.00
_cell.angle_gamma   90.00
#
_symmetry.space_group_name_H-M   'P 1'
#
loop_
_entity.id
_entity.type
_entity.pdbx_description
1 polymer ?
#
loop_
_entity_poly.entity_id
_entity_poly.type
_entity_poly.pdbx_seq_one_letter_code
_entity_poly.pdbx_strand_id
1 'polypeptide(L)'
;MNSSISNLGDIEIPNVLNQQQTVPRQTGSLATHSDDHAITRIKNMRMIELGKYRIKPWYFSPYPQEYTNLDCIYICEFCLKYRKSRKCLERHLQKCPFKHPPGNEIYRKGSISFFELDGRKNKLYAQNLCLLAKLFLDHKTLYYDTDPFLFYVMTEYDNRGYHIVGYFSKEKESSEDYNVACILTLPPYQRKGYGKLLIEFSYELSKFEGKTGSPEKPLSDLGLLSYRSYWKQTILEILIALKPQEGQEKPQLTINEICEQTSIKKEDVISTLTNLELINYYRGQYILTLNKELVENHKKVMEKRKIRIDSKFLHWTPKDWAKRGKW
;
A
#
# COMPACT_ATOMS: atom_id res chain seq x y z
N MET A 1 -15.80 -36.03 -73.62
CA MET A 1 -15.47 -37.42 -73.99
C MET A 1 -14.82 -38.08 -72.79
N ASN A 2 -15.28 -39.28 -72.49
CA ASN A 2 -14.99 -40.10 -71.31
C ASN A 2 -13.50 -40.42 -71.11
N SER A 3 -13.04 -40.55 -69.87
CA SER A 3 -12.75 -41.88 -69.28
C SER A 3 -12.11 -41.81 -67.89
N SER A 4 -12.82 -42.46 -66.97
CA SER A 4 -12.45 -43.09 -65.69
C SER A 4 -11.26 -44.08 -65.86
N ILE A 5 -10.48 -44.60 -64.89
CA ILE A 5 -10.63 -44.97 -63.46
C ILE A 5 -9.24 -45.50 -62.95
N SER A 6 -8.99 -45.40 -61.63
CA SER A 6 -8.09 -46.19 -60.70
C SER A 6 -6.57 -46.34 -60.98
N ASN A 7 -5.65 -46.52 -60.01
CA ASN A 7 -5.71 -47.16 -58.70
C ASN A 7 -4.44 -46.89 -57.82
N LEU A 8 -4.60 -47.05 -56.49
CA LEU A 8 -3.67 -47.55 -55.44
C LEU A 8 -2.45 -46.74 -54.95
N GLY A 9 -2.38 -46.58 -53.60
CA GLY A 9 -1.14 -46.79 -52.84
C GLY A 9 -0.72 -45.72 -51.82
N ASP A 10 -1.28 -45.80 -50.61
CA ASP A 10 -0.76 -45.45 -49.26
C ASP A 10 0.45 -44.50 -49.10
N ILE A 11 0.29 -43.41 -48.31
CA ILE A 11 1.05 -43.12 -47.06
C ILE A 11 0.21 -42.18 -46.16
N GLU A 12 -0.18 -42.65 -44.97
CA GLU A 12 -0.76 -41.85 -43.89
C GLU A 12 0.31 -41.04 -43.13
N ILE A 13 0.06 -39.75 -42.91
CA ILE A 13 0.68 -38.95 -41.84
C ILE A 13 -0.45 -38.18 -41.14
N PRO A 14 -0.82 -38.49 -39.88
CA PRO A 14 -1.84 -37.71 -39.17
C PRO A 14 -1.28 -36.39 -38.68
N ASN A 15 -1.91 -35.30 -39.15
CA ASN A 15 -1.72 -33.95 -38.68
C ASN A 15 -2.13 -33.79 -37.22
N VAL A 16 -1.27 -33.12 -36.46
CA VAL A 16 -1.45 -32.71 -35.07
C VAL A 16 -2.66 -31.76 -34.95
N LEU A 17 -3.51 -32.06 -33.97
CA LEU A 17 -4.72 -31.33 -33.63
C LEU A 17 -4.49 -29.83 -33.45
N ASN A 18 -5.31 -29.07 -34.18
CA ASN A 18 -5.46 -27.63 -34.14
C ASN A 18 -6.29 -27.24 -32.91
N GLN A 19 -5.68 -26.74 -31.83
CA GLN A 19 -6.41 -26.11 -30.72
C GLN A 19 -6.47 -24.60 -30.95
N GLN A 20 -7.70 -24.13 -31.13
CA GLN A 20 -8.10 -22.74 -31.28
C GLN A 20 -7.54 -21.88 -30.12
N GLN A 21 -6.74 -20.87 -30.47
CA GLN A 21 -6.35 -19.80 -29.55
C GLN A 21 -7.59 -18.97 -29.20
N THR A 22 -8.08 -19.10 -27.97
CA THR A 22 -9.02 -18.17 -27.37
C THR A 22 -8.24 -16.98 -26.81
N VAL A 23 -8.52 -15.80 -27.34
CA VAL A 23 -7.95 -14.52 -26.91
C VAL A 23 -8.64 -14.10 -25.59
N PRO A 24 -7.94 -13.86 -24.47
CA PRO A 24 -8.62 -13.43 -23.25
C PRO A 24 -9.11 -11.98 -23.37
N ARG A 25 -10.41 -11.77 -23.15
CA ARG A 25 -11.05 -10.46 -23.02
C ARG A 25 -10.53 -9.71 -21.79
N GLN A 26 -10.33 -8.40 -21.95
CA GLN A 26 -10.10 -7.43 -20.90
C GLN A 26 -11.39 -7.22 -20.08
N THR A 27 -11.52 -7.90 -18.94
CA THR A 27 -12.26 -7.46 -17.74
C THR A 27 -12.00 -8.47 -16.62
N GLY A 28 -11.11 -8.14 -15.68
CA GLY A 28 -10.67 -9.05 -14.62
C GLY A 28 -11.25 -8.70 -13.26
N SER A 29 -12.48 -9.11 -13.00
CA SER A 29 -13.05 -9.19 -11.65
C SER A 29 -12.20 -10.08 -10.73
N LEU A 30 -12.26 -9.77 -9.44
CA LEU A 30 -11.53 -10.35 -8.31
C LEU A 30 -11.96 -11.79 -7.95
N ALA A 31 -11.94 -12.73 -8.88
CA ALA A 31 -12.20 -14.14 -8.57
C ALA A 31 -11.56 -15.09 -9.58
N THR A 32 -10.35 -15.57 -9.31
CA THR A 32 -9.82 -16.76 -9.99
C THR A 32 -8.96 -17.64 -9.06
N HIS A 33 -9.33 -18.93 -9.06
CA HIS A 33 -8.62 -20.15 -8.63
C HIS A 33 -8.52 -20.49 -7.12
N SER A 34 -9.38 -21.42 -6.70
CA SER A 34 -9.38 -22.08 -5.38
C SER A 34 -8.10 -22.86 -5.05
N ASP A 35 -7.31 -23.25 -6.06
CA ASP A 35 -6.13 -24.12 -5.88
C ASP A 35 -4.86 -23.34 -5.49
N ASP A 36 -4.72 -22.07 -5.90
CA ASP A 36 -3.60 -21.21 -5.48
C ASP A 36 -3.65 -20.89 -3.96
N HIS A 37 -4.84 -20.93 -3.37
CA HIS A 37 -5.01 -20.74 -1.93
C HIS A 37 -4.46 -21.89 -1.07
N ALA A 38 -4.26 -23.09 -1.63
CA ALA A 38 -3.73 -24.23 -0.88
C ALA A 38 -2.20 -24.15 -0.72
N ILE A 39 -1.48 -23.78 -1.80
CA ILE A 39 -0.01 -23.67 -1.81
C ILE A 39 0.46 -22.45 -0.99
N THR A 40 -0.31 -21.36 -1.01
CA THR A 40 0.03 -20.11 -0.30
C THR A 40 -0.13 -20.17 1.23
N ARG A 41 -0.79 -21.20 1.78
CA ARG A 41 -0.92 -21.42 3.23
C ARG A 41 0.34 -21.97 3.89
N ILE A 42 1.29 -22.49 3.11
CA ILE A 42 2.53 -23.06 3.62
C ILE A 42 3.67 -22.06 3.40
N LYS A 43 4.33 -21.67 4.50
CA LYS A 43 5.50 -20.78 4.43
C LYS A 43 6.63 -21.48 3.68
N ASN A 44 7.09 -20.87 2.59
CA ASN A 44 8.21 -21.38 1.78
C ASN A 44 9.58 -20.85 2.20
N MET A 45 9.66 -20.09 3.29
CA MET A 45 10.90 -19.45 3.71
C MET A 45 10.99 -19.32 5.23
N ARG A 46 12.15 -19.70 5.78
CA ARG A 46 12.39 -19.68 7.23
C ARG A 46 12.76 -18.28 7.73
N MET A 47 13.59 -17.56 6.99
CA MET A 47 14.15 -16.28 7.45
C MET A 47 14.57 -15.37 6.29
N ILE A 48 14.49 -14.06 6.50
CA ILE A 48 15.19 -13.06 5.69
C ILE A 48 16.17 -12.26 6.54
N GLU A 49 17.27 -11.80 5.95
CA GLU A 49 18.18 -10.81 6.50
C GLU A 49 18.02 -9.50 5.70
N LEU A 50 17.57 -8.42 6.35
CA LEU A 50 17.37 -7.10 5.76
C LEU A 50 18.01 -6.05 6.67
N GLY A 51 19.07 -5.41 6.17
CA GLY A 51 19.89 -4.50 6.98
C GLY A 51 20.43 -5.22 8.20
N LYS A 52 20.17 -4.68 9.40
CA LYS A 52 20.59 -5.27 10.68
C LYS A 52 19.62 -6.32 11.25
N TYR A 53 18.53 -6.63 10.55
CA TYR A 53 17.45 -7.47 11.09
C TYR A 53 17.39 -8.84 10.41
N ARG A 54 17.16 -9.86 11.23
CA ARG A 54 16.68 -11.17 10.79
C ARG A 54 15.21 -11.31 11.12
N ILE A 55 14.39 -11.57 10.12
CA ILE A 55 12.93 -11.50 10.23
C ILE A 55 12.34 -12.82 9.75
N LYS A 56 11.42 -13.39 10.53
CA LYS A 56 10.67 -14.59 10.13
C LYS A 56 9.46 -14.17 9.28
N PRO A 57 9.32 -14.67 8.04
CA PRO A 57 8.14 -14.43 7.22
C PRO A 57 6.84 -14.92 7.86
N TRP A 58 5.75 -14.24 7.55
CA TRP A 58 4.41 -14.60 8.03
C TRP A 58 3.66 -15.44 7.00
N TYR A 59 3.84 -15.14 5.73
CA TYR A 59 3.14 -15.77 4.62
C TYR A 59 4.10 -16.27 3.55
N PHE A 60 3.58 -17.11 2.66
CA PHE A 60 4.24 -17.44 1.40
C PHE A 60 4.53 -16.18 0.57
N SER A 61 5.71 -16.12 -0.04
CA SER A 61 6.05 -15.15 -1.07
C SER A 61 6.73 -15.84 -2.26
N PRO A 62 6.35 -15.54 -3.51
CA PRO A 62 6.82 -16.23 -4.72
C PRO A 62 8.21 -15.77 -5.17
N TYR A 63 9.19 -15.82 -4.26
CA TYR A 63 10.59 -15.74 -4.65
C TYR A 63 10.95 -16.91 -5.57
N PRO A 64 11.95 -16.77 -6.47
CA PRO A 64 12.34 -17.85 -7.36
C PRO A 64 12.68 -19.14 -6.59
N GLN A 65 12.31 -20.30 -7.14
CA GLN A 65 12.35 -21.60 -6.45
C GLN A 65 13.73 -21.95 -5.88
N GLU A 66 14.80 -21.53 -6.54
CA GLU A 66 16.18 -21.68 -6.06
C GLU A 66 16.48 -20.99 -4.71
N TYR A 67 15.58 -20.15 -4.22
CA TYR A 67 15.68 -19.48 -2.91
C TYR A 67 14.78 -20.10 -1.84
N THR A 68 13.77 -20.90 -2.20
CA THR A 68 12.78 -21.44 -1.24
C THR A 68 13.37 -22.53 -0.34
N ASN A 69 14.44 -23.19 -0.79
CA ASN A 69 15.13 -24.22 -0.01
C ASN A 69 16.22 -23.67 0.90
N LEU A 70 16.45 -22.35 0.91
CA LEU A 70 17.47 -21.72 1.74
C LEU A 70 16.94 -21.44 3.14
N ASP A 71 17.80 -21.62 4.15
CA ASP A 71 17.46 -21.23 5.52
C ASP A 71 17.28 -19.71 5.68
N CYS A 72 17.97 -18.92 4.85
CA CYS A 72 17.88 -17.48 4.88
C CYS A 72 18.12 -16.84 3.50
N ILE A 73 17.26 -15.90 3.12
CA ILE A 73 17.49 -14.99 1.99
C ILE A 73 18.07 -13.67 2.49
N TYR A 74 19.12 -13.20 1.84
CA TYR A 74 19.80 -11.95 2.19
C TYR A 74 19.36 -10.83 1.24
N ILE A 75 18.81 -9.74 1.76
CA ILE A 75 18.20 -8.68 0.97
C ILE A 75 18.98 -7.38 1.18
N CYS A 76 19.40 -6.75 0.09
CA CYS A 76 20.00 -5.42 0.14
C CYS A 76 19.00 -4.38 0.63
N GLU A 77 19.32 -3.66 1.70
CA GLU A 77 18.40 -2.69 2.31
C GLU A 77 18.09 -1.45 1.44
N PHE A 78 18.95 -1.18 0.44
CA PHE A 78 18.80 0.00 -0.43
C PHE A 78 18.12 -0.29 -1.77
N CYS A 79 18.47 -1.41 -2.43
CA CYS A 79 17.90 -1.76 -3.75
C CYS A 79 16.95 -2.96 -3.73
N LEU A 80 16.76 -3.57 -2.55
CA LEU A 80 15.91 -4.73 -2.30
C LEU A 80 16.27 -5.99 -3.08
N LYS A 81 17.42 -6.02 -3.76
CA LYS A 81 17.87 -7.20 -4.49
C LYS A 81 18.24 -8.31 -3.50
N TYR A 82 17.66 -9.48 -3.71
CA TYR A 82 17.85 -10.67 -2.87
C TYR A 82 19.06 -11.52 -3.31
N ARG A 83 19.67 -12.24 -2.37
CA ARG A 83 20.92 -13.02 -2.52
C ARG A 83 20.85 -14.32 -1.73
N LYS A 84 21.52 -15.34 -2.26
CA LYS A 84 21.55 -16.71 -1.70
C LYS A 84 22.42 -16.85 -0.45
N SER A 85 23.36 -15.93 -0.21
CA SER A 85 24.28 -16.00 0.93
C SER A 85 24.78 -14.62 1.35
N ARG A 86 25.26 -14.54 2.59
CA ARG A 86 25.87 -13.33 3.16
C ARG A 86 27.06 -12.82 2.33
N LYS A 87 27.96 -13.72 1.91
CA LYS A 87 29.10 -13.38 1.02
C LYS A 87 28.66 -12.76 -0.30
N CYS A 88 27.54 -13.22 -0.86
CA CYS A 88 26.97 -12.65 -2.08
C CYS A 88 26.33 -11.28 -1.85
N LEU A 89 25.76 -11.03 -0.66
CA LEU A 89 25.27 -9.71 -0.26
C LEU A 89 26.43 -8.73 -0.03
N GLU A 90 27.49 -9.13 0.68
CA GLU A 90 28.68 -8.30 0.94
C GLU A 90 29.33 -7.81 -0.37
N ARG A 91 29.58 -8.73 -1.32
CA ARG A 91 30.08 -8.37 -2.66
C ARG A 91 29.13 -7.44 -3.42
N HIS A 92 27.83 -7.59 -3.22
CA HIS A 92 26.85 -6.70 -3.84
C HIS A 92 26.89 -5.30 -3.22
N LEU A 93 26.97 -5.18 -1.89
CA LEU A 93 27.01 -3.89 -1.19
C LEU A 93 28.22 -3.04 -1.57
N GLN A 94 29.37 -3.66 -1.87
CA GLN A 94 30.55 -2.97 -2.38
C GLN A 94 30.34 -2.29 -3.75
N LYS A 95 29.40 -2.80 -4.55
CA LYS A 95 29.14 -2.33 -5.93
C LYS A 95 27.77 -1.66 -6.07
N CYS A 96 26.96 -1.65 -5.02
CA CYS A 96 25.59 -1.17 -5.10
C CYS A 96 25.61 0.36 -5.16
N PRO A 97 25.05 0.97 -6.22
CA PRO A 97 25.05 2.42 -6.36
C PRO A 97 23.99 3.09 -5.45
N PHE A 98 23.06 2.30 -4.90
CA PHE A 98 21.93 2.81 -4.14
C PHE A 98 22.27 2.97 -2.66
N LYS A 99 21.88 4.14 -2.12
CA LYS A 99 21.83 4.44 -0.69
C LYS A 99 20.44 4.90 -0.22
N HIS A 100 19.47 4.87 -1.13
CA HIS A 100 18.07 5.21 -0.92
C HIS A 100 17.18 4.53 -1.97
N PRO A 101 15.85 4.48 -1.77
CA PRO A 101 14.92 3.99 -2.78
C PRO A 101 15.06 4.77 -4.11
N PRO A 102 15.00 4.09 -5.28
CA PRO A 102 15.14 4.74 -6.58
C PRO A 102 13.87 5.50 -6.96
N GLY A 103 13.82 6.78 -6.62
CA GLY A 103 12.67 7.65 -6.86
C GLY A 103 12.95 9.08 -6.40
N ASN A 104 11.92 9.92 -6.45
CA ASN A 104 12.04 11.31 -6.00
C ASN A 104 11.77 11.37 -4.49
N GLU A 105 12.67 11.99 -3.73
CA GLU A 105 12.37 12.36 -2.35
C GLU A 105 11.34 13.50 -2.38
N ILE A 106 10.11 13.22 -1.96
CA ILE A 106 9.00 14.18 -1.99
C ILE A 106 8.67 14.74 -0.59
N TYR A 107 9.26 14.16 0.45
CA TYR A 107 9.10 14.61 1.82
C TYR A 107 10.36 14.34 2.62
N ARG A 108 10.76 15.30 3.44
CA ARG A 108 11.84 15.13 4.42
C ARG A 108 11.62 15.99 5.66
N LYS A 109 11.53 15.36 6.83
CA LYS A 109 11.52 16.06 8.13
C LYS A 109 12.36 15.29 9.15
N GLY A 110 13.45 15.90 9.62
CA GLY A 110 14.42 15.23 10.48
C GLY A 110 15.03 14.01 9.79
N SER A 111 14.91 12.84 10.41
CA SER A 111 15.38 11.57 9.86
C SER A 111 14.34 10.84 8.99
N ILE A 112 13.11 11.34 8.85
CA ILE A 112 12.06 10.65 8.10
C ILE A 112 11.95 11.25 6.70
N SER A 113 12.02 10.37 5.69
CA SER A 113 11.84 10.74 4.28
C SER A 113 10.86 9.81 3.59
N PHE A 114 10.10 10.36 2.63
CA PHE A 114 9.29 9.57 1.69
C PHE A 114 9.82 9.73 0.26
N PHE A 115 9.98 8.60 -0.41
CA PHE A 115 10.32 8.52 -1.83
C PHE A 115 9.10 8.10 -2.63
N GLU A 116 8.80 8.82 -3.70
CA GLU A 116 7.81 8.43 -4.71
C GLU A 116 8.51 7.68 -5.85
N LEU A 117 8.03 6.46 -6.13
CA LEU A 117 8.52 5.62 -7.20
C LEU A 117 7.40 5.27 -8.16
N ASP A 118 7.66 5.43 -9.46
CA ASP A 118 6.82 4.89 -10.52
C ASP A 118 7.21 3.44 -10.81
N GLY A 119 6.26 2.51 -10.65
CA GLY A 119 6.50 1.08 -10.86
C GLY A 119 6.82 0.70 -12.31
N ARG A 120 6.41 1.50 -13.30
CA ARG A 120 6.82 1.33 -14.71
C ARG A 120 8.28 1.72 -14.92
N LYS A 121 8.74 2.80 -14.27
CA LYS A 121 10.11 3.31 -14.41
C LYS A 121 11.13 2.52 -13.58
N ASN A 122 10.74 2.07 -12.39
CA ASN A 122 11.61 1.39 -11.42
C ASN A 122 11.20 -0.08 -11.21
N LYS A 123 10.88 -0.77 -12.30
CA LYS A 123 10.26 -2.11 -12.31
C LYS A 123 10.94 -3.12 -11.39
N LEU A 124 12.27 -3.25 -11.49
CA LEU A 124 13.01 -4.21 -10.67
C LEU A 124 12.90 -3.92 -9.16
N TYR A 125 12.99 -2.65 -8.76
CA TYR A 125 12.85 -2.29 -7.35
C TYR A 125 11.42 -2.52 -6.86
N ALA A 126 10.42 -2.11 -7.65
CA ALA A 126 9.01 -2.30 -7.33
C ALA A 126 8.65 -3.78 -7.18
N GLN A 127 9.12 -4.65 -8.07
CA GLN A 127 8.93 -6.10 -7.98
C GLN A 127 9.59 -6.68 -6.72
N ASN A 128 10.83 -6.29 -6.43
CA ASN A 128 11.51 -6.73 -5.21
C ASN A 128 10.77 -6.28 -3.94
N LEU A 129 10.23 -5.05 -3.95
CA LEU A 129 9.41 -4.53 -2.85
C LEU A 129 8.12 -5.32 -2.70
N CYS A 130 7.45 -5.67 -3.80
CA CYS A 130 6.26 -6.51 -3.78
C CYS A 130 6.52 -7.91 -3.22
N LEU A 131 7.62 -8.55 -3.62
CA LEU A 131 8.05 -9.86 -3.07
C LEU A 131 8.33 -9.76 -1.57
N LEU A 132 9.05 -8.72 -1.14
CA LEU A 132 9.32 -8.46 0.28
C LEU A 132 8.01 -8.24 1.06
N ALA A 133 7.08 -7.47 0.49
CA ALA A 133 5.81 -7.17 1.12
C ALA A 133 4.92 -8.41 1.26
N LYS A 134 4.90 -9.28 0.26
CA LYS A 134 4.11 -10.51 0.26
C LYS A 134 4.50 -11.48 1.38
N LEU A 135 5.73 -11.40 1.91
CA LEU A 135 6.14 -12.15 3.10
C LEU A 135 5.33 -11.78 4.36
N PHE A 136 4.70 -10.60 4.37
CA PHE A 136 4.00 -10.03 5.52
C PHE A 136 2.55 -9.61 5.22
N LEU A 137 2.09 -9.80 3.98
CA LEU A 137 0.73 -9.53 3.54
C LEU A 137 0.11 -10.81 2.96
N ASP A 138 -1.04 -11.20 3.50
CA ASP A 138 -1.74 -12.42 3.07
C ASP A 138 -2.33 -12.24 1.67
N HIS A 139 -3.16 -11.20 1.50
CA HIS A 139 -3.97 -10.94 0.31
C HIS A 139 -3.31 -10.04 -0.74
N LYS A 140 -2.00 -10.19 -1.00
CA LYS A 140 -1.33 -9.49 -2.10
C LYS A 140 -1.25 -10.37 -3.34
N THR A 141 -2.00 -10.01 -4.38
CA THR A 141 -2.14 -10.80 -5.62
C THR A 141 -1.22 -10.32 -6.73
N LEU A 142 -0.99 -9.00 -6.83
CA LEU A 142 -0.13 -8.39 -7.85
C LEU A 142 1.28 -8.11 -7.30
N TYR A 143 2.28 -8.81 -7.84
CA TYR A 143 3.69 -8.66 -7.46
C TYR A 143 4.68 -8.52 -8.62
N TYR A 144 4.31 -8.92 -9.85
CA TYR A 144 5.15 -8.72 -11.04
C TYR A 144 4.70 -7.57 -11.94
N ASP A 145 3.39 -7.36 -12.07
CA ASP A 145 2.85 -6.21 -12.77
C ASP A 145 2.80 -5.01 -11.84
N THR A 146 3.84 -4.17 -11.93
CA THR A 146 4.01 -2.97 -11.11
C THR A 146 3.70 -1.69 -11.86
N ASP A 147 3.48 -1.77 -13.17
CA ASP A 147 3.30 -0.65 -14.07
C ASP A 147 2.12 0.27 -13.69
N PRO A 148 0.95 -0.24 -13.22
CA PRO A 148 -0.18 0.62 -12.85
C PRO A 148 -0.02 1.28 -11.47
N PHE A 149 1.06 1.01 -10.73
CA PHE A 149 1.23 1.48 -9.35
C PHE A 149 2.30 2.56 -9.19
N LEU A 150 2.01 3.48 -8.26
CA LEU A 150 2.98 4.30 -7.56
C LEU A 150 3.30 3.65 -6.20
N PHE A 151 4.54 3.80 -5.75
CA PHE A 151 5.01 3.33 -4.46
C PHE A 151 5.57 4.50 -3.66
N TYR A 152 5.11 4.65 -2.43
CA TYR A 152 5.56 5.68 -1.48
C TYR A 152 6.32 4.99 -0.37
N VAL A 153 7.65 5.03 -0.46
CA VAL A 153 8.56 4.31 0.43
C VAL A 153 9.04 5.25 1.53
N MET A 154 8.71 4.92 2.77
CA MET A 154 9.14 5.64 3.95
C MET A 154 10.47 5.07 4.47
N THR A 155 11.38 5.97 4.80
CA THR A 155 12.73 5.63 5.27
C THR A 155 13.12 6.40 6.52
N GLU A 156 14.01 5.79 7.31
CA GLU A 156 14.82 6.47 8.32
C GLU A 156 16.21 6.76 7.74
N TYR A 157 16.68 7.99 7.86
CA TYR A 157 18.01 8.42 7.41
C TYR A 157 19.03 8.35 8.56
N ASP A 158 20.15 7.67 8.32
CA ASP A 158 21.36 7.69 9.14
C ASP A 158 22.61 7.96 8.27
N ASN A 159 23.81 7.93 8.85
CA ASN A 159 25.07 8.18 8.15
C ASN A 159 25.41 7.15 7.05
N ARG A 160 24.77 5.97 7.05
CA ARG A 160 24.92 4.92 6.04
C ARG A 160 23.96 5.09 4.86
N GLY A 161 22.86 5.82 5.03
CA GLY A 161 21.87 6.08 3.98
C GLY A 161 20.44 6.07 4.51
N TYR A 162 19.51 5.71 3.63
CA TYR A 162 18.07 5.70 3.89
C TYR A 162 17.59 4.25 4.03
N HIS A 163 17.13 3.92 5.23
CA HIS A 163 16.72 2.59 5.63
C HIS A 163 15.22 2.44 5.49
N ILE A 164 14.76 1.51 4.66
CA ILE A 164 13.33 1.24 4.49
C ILE A 164 12.69 0.84 5.82
N VAL A 165 11.59 1.51 6.14
CA VAL A 165 10.78 1.26 7.34
C VAL A 165 9.42 0.67 6.96
N GLY A 166 8.87 1.14 5.85
CA GLY A 166 7.59 0.71 5.34
C GLY A 166 7.26 1.42 4.03
N TYR A 167 6.12 1.07 3.45
CA TYR A 167 5.63 1.72 2.24
C TYR A 167 4.11 1.61 2.15
N PHE A 168 3.53 2.38 1.24
CA PHE A 168 2.25 2.02 0.65
C PHE A 168 2.31 2.15 -0.87
N SER A 169 1.48 1.39 -1.58
CA SER A 169 1.25 1.53 -3.01
C SER A 169 -0.10 2.19 -3.29
N LYS A 170 -0.19 2.90 -4.40
CA LYS A 170 -1.41 3.57 -4.88
C LYS A 170 -1.54 3.31 -6.39
N GLU A 171 -2.72 2.96 -6.85
CA GLU A 171 -2.99 2.88 -8.28
C GLU A 171 -2.86 4.28 -8.91
N LYS A 172 -2.29 4.36 -10.11
CA LYS A 172 -2.23 5.62 -10.86
C LYS A 172 -3.63 6.13 -11.21
N GLU A 173 -4.53 5.20 -11.50
CA GLU A 173 -5.94 5.42 -11.79
C GLU A 173 -6.74 4.35 -11.04
N SER A 174 -7.56 4.77 -10.07
CA SER A 174 -8.41 3.88 -9.29
C SER A 174 -9.87 4.24 -9.56
N SER A 175 -10.68 3.28 -10.03
CA SER A 175 -12.11 3.51 -10.28
C SER A 175 -12.90 3.78 -9.00
N GLU A 176 -12.42 3.22 -7.88
CA GLU A 176 -13.03 3.32 -6.57
C GLU A 176 -12.40 4.43 -5.71
N ASP A 177 -11.59 5.32 -6.28
CA ASP A 177 -10.86 6.38 -5.55
C ASP A 177 -10.11 5.84 -4.31
N TYR A 178 -9.48 4.67 -4.43
CA TYR A 178 -8.62 4.16 -3.37
C TYR A 178 -7.32 4.97 -3.33
N ASN A 179 -7.00 5.55 -2.17
CA ASN A 179 -5.75 6.28 -1.98
C ASN A 179 -4.59 5.39 -1.52
N VAL A 180 -4.89 4.13 -1.16
CA VAL A 180 -3.95 3.09 -0.78
C VAL A 180 -4.45 1.75 -1.30
N ALA A 181 -3.61 1.03 -2.04
CA ALA A 181 -3.84 -0.35 -2.47
C ALA A 181 -3.24 -1.36 -1.46
N CYS A 182 -1.96 -1.19 -1.13
CA CYS A 182 -1.29 -1.98 -0.09
C CYS A 182 -0.52 -1.06 0.83
N ILE A 183 -0.46 -1.39 2.12
CA ILE A 183 0.33 -0.67 3.12
C ILE A 183 1.04 -1.65 4.04
N LEU A 184 2.31 -1.38 4.32
CA LEU A 184 3.13 -2.23 5.17
C LEU A 184 4.13 -1.40 5.98
N THR A 185 4.14 -1.63 7.29
CA THR A 185 5.32 -1.34 8.12
C THR A 185 6.08 -2.64 8.35
N LEU A 186 7.38 -2.65 8.05
CA LEU A 186 8.21 -3.83 8.22
C LEU A 186 8.22 -4.27 9.70
N PRO A 187 8.23 -5.59 10.01
CA PRO A 187 8.01 -6.08 11.37
C PRO A 187 8.89 -5.43 12.47
N PRO A 188 10.21 -5.20 12.28
CA PRO A 188 11.06 -4.56 13.30
C PRO A 188 10.68 -3.10 13.64
N TYR A 189 9.83 -2.48 12.82
CA TYR A 189 9.40 -1.11 12.95
C TYR A 189 7.92 -0.96 13.32
N GLN A 190 7.19 -2.07 13.48
CA GLN A 190 5.80 -2.04 13.92
C GLN A 190 5.68 -1.52 15.36
N ARG A 191 4.50 -0.98 15.71
CA ARG A 191 4.17 -0.39 17.03
C ARG A 191 5.04 0.82 17.45
N LYS A 192 5.78 1.42 16.52
CA LYS A 192 6.58 2.66 16.73
C LYS A 192 5.92 3.94 16.17
N GLY A 193 4.68 3.85 15.69
CA GLY A 193 3.95 4.98 15.08
C GLY A 193 4.06 5.08 13.55
N TYR A 194 4.99 4.34 12.93
CA TYR A 194 5.22 4.36 11.48
C TYR A 194 4.01 4.00 10.62
N GLY A 195 3.20 3.01 11.02
CA GLY A 195 1.98 2.69 10.30
C GLY A 195 1.00 3.86 10.24
N LYS A 196 0.91 4.65 11.32
CA LYS A 196 0.07 5.84 11.36
C LYS A 196 0.64 6.98 10.51
N LEU A 197 1.96 7.12 10.41
CA LEU A 197 2.60 8.08 9.50
C LEU A 197 2.38 7.74 8.03
N LEU A 198 2.44 6.46 7.66
CA LEU A 198 2.13 6.02 6.29
C LEU A 198 0.68 6.36 5.91
N ILE A 199 -0.28 6.09 6.81
CA ILE A 199 -1.69 6.44 6.62
C ILE A 199 -1.88 7.95 6.54
N GLU A 200 -1.27 8.70 7.45
CA GLU A 200 -1.36 10.17 7.44
C GLU A 200 -0.80 10.75 6.14
N PHE A 201 0.33 10.25 5.68
CA PHE A 201 0.95 10.68 4.43
C PHE A 201 0.07 10.37 3.21
N SER A 202 -0.61 9.21 3.16
CA SER A 202 -1.53 8.91 2.06
C SER A 202 -2.70 9.89 1.98
N TYR A 203 -3.20 10.35 3.14
CA TYR A 203 -4.24 11.38 3.18
C TYR A 203 -3.73 12.78 2.85
N GLU A 204 -2.49 13.13 3.22
CA GLU A 204 -1.88 14.40 2.79
C GLU A 204 -1.76 14.47 1.26
N LEU A 205 -1.44 13.36 0.58
CA LEU A 205 -1.49 13.30 -0.88
C LEU A 205 -2.90 13.53 -1.41
N SER A 206 -3.92 12.89 -0.83
CA SER A 206 -5.32 13.10 -1.23
C SER A 206 -5.78 14.56 -1.04
N LYS A 207 -5.31 15.23 0.01
CA LYS A 207 -5.57 16.67 0.23
C LYS A 207 -4.95 17.53 -0.87
N PHE A 208 -3.70 17.26 -1.24
CA PHE A 208 -3.04 17.94 -2.36
C PHE A 208 -3.74 17.68 -3.70
N GLU A 209 -4.38 16.53 -3.87
CA GLU A 209 -5.18 16.20 -5.06
C GLU A 209 -6.58 16.86 -5.04
N GLY A 210 -7.02 17.42 -3.91
CA GLY A 210 -8.38 17.93 -3.74
C GLY A 210 -9.44 16.82 -3.81
N LYS A 211 -9.09 15.59 -3.41
CA LYS A 211 -9.97 14.42 -3.48
C LYS A 211 -10.14 13.76 -2.11
N THR A 212 -11.20 12.98 -1.97
CA THR A 212 -11.36 12.06 -0.84
C THR A 212 -10.86 10.67 -1.21
N GLY A 213 -10.46 9.87 -0.22
CA GLY A 213 -9.94 8.53 -0.45
C GLY A 213 -10.16 7.59 0.73
N SER A 214 -10.08 6.31 0.44
CA SER A 214 -10.16 5.21 1.41
C SER A 214 -9.13 4.15 1.02
N PRO A 215 -8.65 3.29 1.94
CA PRO A 215 -7.87 2.13 1.55
C PRO A 215 -8.71 1.09 0.80
N GLU A 216 -8.04 0.34 -0.07
CA GLU A 216 -8.60 -0.84 -0.74
C GLU A 216 -9.07 -1.88 0.30
N LYS A 217 -10.18 -2.56 -0.01
CA LYS A 217 -10.83 -3.57 0.83
C LYS A 217 -10.65 -4.97 0.20
N PRO A 218 -10.50 -6.04 1.00
CA PRO A 218 -10.50 -6.07 2.46
C PRO A 218 -9.16 -5.66 3.08
N LEU A 219 -9.22 -4.94 4.20
CA LEU A 219 -8.05 -4.65 5.03
C LEU A 219 -7.67 -5.86 5.90
N SER A 220 -6.37 -6.01 6.20
CA SER A 220 -5.95 -6.88 7.30
C SER A 220 -6.44 -6.35 8.65
N ASP A 221 -6.60 -7.22 9.65
CA ASP A 221 -7.03 -6.81 11.00
C ASP A 221 -6.15 -5.69 11.59
N LEU A 222 -4.83 -5.81 11.44
CA LEU A 222 -3.88 -4.79 11.88
C LEU A 222 -4.04 -3.48 11.09
N GLY A 223 -4.31 -3.57 9.79
CA GLY A 223 -4.63 -2.43 8.94
C GLY A 223 -5.90 -1.73 9.41
N LEU A 224 -7.00 -2.47 9.59
CA LEU A 224 -8.29 -1.93 10.02
C LEU A 224 -8.20 -1.22 11.38
N LEU A 225 -7.52 -1.83 12.36
CA LEU A 225 -7.29 -1.19 13.66
C LEU A 225 -6.49 0.12 13.54
N SER A 226 -5.49 0.15 12.64
CA SER A 226 -4.66 1.33 12.40
C SER A 226 -5.46 2.46 11.74
N TYR A 227 -6.27 2.16 10.72
CA TYR A 227 -7.14 3.14 10.06
C TYR A 227 -8.22 3.67 10.99
N ARG A 228 -8.93 2.81 11.74
CA ARG A 228 -9.92 3.25 12.74
C ARG A 228 -9.29 4.16 13.80
N SER A 229 -8.08 3.84 14.27
CA SER A 229 -7.33 4.67 15.20
C SER A 229 -6.95 6.03 14.59
N TYR A 230 -6.55 6.06 13.32
CA TYR A 230 -6.23 7.29 12.61
C TYR A 230 -7.47 8.16 12.40
N TRP A 231 -8.54 7.64 11.80
CA TRP A 231 -9.78 8.37 11.54
C TRP A 231 -10.39 8.95 12.82
N LYS A 232 -10.45 8.14 13.90
CA LYS A 232 -10.88 8.62 15.22
C LYS A 232 -10.09 9.84 15.67
N GLN A 233 -8.77 9.81 15.55
CA GLN A 233 -7.92 10.92 15.99
C GLN A 233 -8.12 12.15 15.12
N THR A 234 -8.06 11.99 13.80
CA THR A 234 -8.18 13.11 12.85
C THR A 234 -9.54 13.81 12.97
N ILE A 235 -10.63 13.06 13.10
CA ILE A 235 -11.99 13.63 13.24
C ILE A 235 -12.13 14.34 14.59
N LEU A 236 -11.63 13.74 15.69
CA LEU A 236 -11.69 14.38 17.01
C LEU A 236 -10.83 15.66 17.09
N GLU A 237 -9.69 15.71 16.40
CA GLU A 237 -8.87 16.93 16.33
C GLU A 237 -9.68 18.11 15.77
N ILE A 238 -10.42 17.90 14.68
CA ILE A 238 -11.29 18.91 14.07
C ILE A 238 -12.41 19.32 15.03
N LEU A 239 -13.13 18.33 15.57
CA LEU A 239 -14.25 18.56 16.47
C LEU A 239 -13.85 19.30 17.75
N ILE A 240 -12.64 19.07 18.26
CA ILE A 240 -12.11 19.76 19.45
C ILE A 240 -11.63 21.17 19.11
N ALA A 241 -11.05 21.39 17.93
CA ALA A 241 -10.61 22.71 17.49
C ALA A 241 -11.77 23.69 17.26
N LEU A 242 -12.94 23.17 16.89
CA LEU A 242 -14.18 23.93 16.65
C LEU A 242 -14.94 24.27 17.95
N LYS A 243 -14.33 24.22 19.14
CA LYS A 243 -15.07 24.62 20.34
C LYS A 243 -15.45 26.12 20.27
N PRO A 244 -16.72 26.48 20.55
CA PRO A 244 -17.17 27.86 20.51
C PRO A 244 -16.35 28.72 21.48
N GLN A 245 -15.92 29.89 21.05
CA GLN A 245 -15.45 30.92 21.98
C GLN A 245 -16.63 31.43 22.81
N GLU A 246 -16.37 31.83 24.06
CA GLU A 246 -17.42 32.32 24.96
C GLU A 246 -18.23 33.43 24.29
N GLY A 247 -19.56 33.23 24.17
CA GLY A 247 -20.48 34.19 23.57
C GLY A 247 -20.83 34.00 22.09
N GLN A 248 -20.26 32.98 21.39
CA GLN A 248 -20.63 32.66 20.00
C GLN A 248 -21.58 31.46 19.90
N GLU A 249 -22.40 31.44 18.85
CA GLU A 249 -23.20 30.26 18.49
C GLU A 249 -22.30 29.03 18.30
N LYS A 250 -22.82 27.85 18.65
CA LYS A 250 -22.09 26.60 18.43
C LYS A 250 -21.80 26.45 16.93
N PRO A 251 -20.54 26.31 16.51
CA PRO A 251 -20.22 26.13 15.10
C PRO A 251 -20.91 24.86 14.59
N GLN A 252 -21.58 25.00 13.46
CA GLN A 252 -22.16 23.87 12.73
C GLN A 252 -21.04 23.26 11.88
N LEU A 253 -20.81 21.96 12.05
CA LEU A 253 -19.89 21.20 11.21
C LEU A 253 -20.66 20.07 10.55
N THR A 254 -20.72 20.11 9.23
CA THR A 254 -21.32 19.11 8.38
C THR A 254 -20.36 17.95 8.12
N ILE A 255 -20.92 16.79 7.75
CA ILE A 255 -20.10 15.63 7.34
C ILE A 255 -19.23 15.98 6.12
N ASN A 256 -19.72 16.80 5.21
CA ASN A 256 -18.98 17.19 4.01
C ASN A 256 -17.75 18.04 4.35
N GLU A 257 -17.87 18.99 5.29
CA GLU A 257 -16.72 19.78 5.75
C GLU A 257 -15.65 18.91 6.43
N ILE A 258 -16.04 17.86 7.17
CA ILE A 258 -15.08 16.88 7.70
C ILE A 258 -14.38 16.16 6.55
N CYS A 259 -15.10 15.71 5.52
CA CYS A 259 -14.51 15.06 4.35
C CYS A 259 -13.53 15.99 3.61
N GLU A 260 -13.89 17.25 3.41
CA GLU A 260 -13.05 18.25 2.73
C GLU A 260 -11.76 18.55 3.50
N GLN A 261 -11.84 18.71 4.83
CA GLN A 261 -10.66 19.00 5.65
C GLN A 261 -9.72 17.79 5.82
N THR A 262 -10.26 16.56 5.76
CA THR A 262 -9.51 15.34 6.08
C THR A 262 -9.14 14.50 4.86
N SER A 263 -9.79 14.72 3.73
CA SER A 263 -9.81 13.81 2.56
C SER A 263 -10.30 12.40 2.88
N ILE A 264 -10.97 12.16 4.01
CA ILE A 264 -11.58 10.86 4.34
C ILE A 264 -12.90 10.74 3.59
N LYS A 265 -13.19 9.57 3.00
CA LYS A 265 -14.48 9.32 2.36
C LYS A 265 -15.63 9.43 3.36
N LYS A 266 -16.78 9.89 2.86
CA LYS A 266 -18.01 10.09 3.65
C LYS A 266 -18.42 8.85 4.44
N GLU A 267 -18.33 7.67 3.85
CA GLU A 267 -18.66 6.39 4.50
C GLU A 267 -17.79 6.14 5.75
N ASP A 268 -16.49 6.40 5.65
CA ASP A 268 -15.54 6.19 6.74
C ASP A 268 -15.72 7.24 7.85
N VAL A 269 -16.07 8.48 7.48
CA VAL A 269 -16.45 9.54 8.44
C VAL A 269 -17.71 9.14 9.21
N ILE A 270 -18.77 8.75 8.51
CA ILE A 270 -20.03 8.32 9.13
C ILE A 270 -19.79 7.11 10.03
N SER A 271 -19.10 6.08 9.53
CA SER A 271 -18.77 4.89 10.30
C SER A 271 -17.99 5.23 11.57
N THR A 272 -17.03 6.16 11.48
CA THR A 272 -16.25 6.58 12.64
C THR A 272 -17.08 7.34 13.66
N LEU A 273 -17.92 8.29 13.22
CA LEU A 273 -18.80 9.05 14.11
C LEU A 273 -19.84 8.16 14.80
N THR A 274 -20.41 7.19 14.09
CA THR A 274 -21.33 6.19 14.63
C THR A 274 -20.65 5.31 15.68
N ASN A 275 -19.45 4.80 15.38
CA ASN A 275 -18.67 3.97 16.32
C ASN A 275 -18.21 4.73 17.57
N LEU A 276 -18.19 6.06 17.52
CA LEU A 276 -17.87 6.92 18.66
C LEU A 276 -19.13 7.41 19.39
N GLU A 277 -20.33 7.01 18.94
CA GLU A 277 -21.62 7.46 19.48
C GLU A 277 -21.76 8.99 19.46
N LEU A 278 -21.13 9.65 18.48
CA LEU A 278 -21.14 11.12 18.39
C LEU A 278 -22.29 11.65 17.55
N ILE A 279 -22.86 10.84 16.66
CA ILE A 279 -23.93 11.24 15.75
C ILE A 279 -25.30 10.87 16.34
N ASN A 280 -26.11 11.88 16.63
CA ASN A 280 -27.48 11.72 17.14
C ASN A 280 -28.48 12.34 16.15
N TYR A 281 -29.67 11.75 16.03
CA TYR A 281 -30.74 12.32 15.21
C TYR A 281 -31.74 13.06 16.10
N TYR A 282 -31.89 14.36 15.90
CA TYR A 282 -32.78 15.21 16.69
C TYR A 282 -33.57 16.15 15.78
N ARG A 283 -34.91 16.12 15.88
CA ARG A 283 -35.85 16.98 15.12
C ARG A 283 -35.56 17.04 13.61
N GLY A 284 -35.26 15.91 12.99
CA GLY A 284 -35.01 15.85 11.54
C GLY A 284 -33.57 16.13 11.12
N GLN A 285 -32.65 16.40 12.06
CA GLN A 285 -31.26 16.77 11.79
C GLN A 285 -30.28 15.87 12.54
N TYR A 286 -29.12 15.61 11.93
CA TYR A 286 -28.00 14.97 12.62
C TYR A 286 -27.21 16.00 13.42
N ILE A 287 -27.05 15.76 14.71
CA ILE A 287 -26.27 16.59 15.63
C ILE A 287 -25.05 15.82 16.14
N LEU A 288 -23.93 16.52 16.29
CA LEU A 288 -22.70 15.96 16.86
C LEU A 288 -22.58 16.31 18.35
N THR A 289 -22.40 15.31 19.21
CA THR A 289 -22.30 15.50 20.66
C THR A 289 -20.97 15.00 21.19
N LEU A 290 -20.11 15.90 21.68
CA LEU A 290 -18.83 15.56 22.30
C LEU A 290 -18.95 15.54 23.82
N ASN A 291 -18.61 14.42 24.45
CA ASN A 291 -18.49 14.36 25.90
C ASN A 291 -17.09 14.79 26.38
N LYS A 292 -16.98 15.26 27.64
CA LYS A 292 -15.72 15.78 28.20
C LYS A 292 -14.65 14.69 28.31
N GLU A 293 -15.04 13.48 28.69
CA GLU A 293 -14.13 12.35 28.88
C GLU A 293 -13.40 11.96 27.58
N LEU A 294 -14.11 11.90 26.46
CA LEU A 294 -13.54 11.59 25.15
C LEU A 294 -12.52 12.65 24.73
N VAL A 295 -12.79 13.93 25.03
CA VAL A 295 -11.87 15.03 24.75
C VAL A 295 -10.60 14.91 25.59
N GLU A 296 -10.71 14.64 26.88
CA GLU A 296 -9.55 14.47 27.78
C GLU A 296 -8.72 13.25 27.40
N ASN A 297 -9.37 12.12 27.10
CA ASN A 297 -8.70 10.91 26.64
C ASN A 297 -7.99 11.14 25.30
N HIS A 298 -8.62 11.86 24.38
CA HIS A 298 -7.99 12.24 23.11
C HIS A 298 -6.74 13.09 23.34
N LYS A 299 -6.82 14.15 24.17
CA LYS A 299 -5.66 15.01 24.50
C LYS A 299 -4.47 14.19 25.05
N LYS A 300 -4.71 13.31 26.02
CA LYS A 300 -3.67 12.41 26.58
C LYS A 300 -3.01 11.52 25.53
N VAL A 301 -3.79 11.03 24.56
CA VAL A 301 -3.27 10.21 23.46
C VAL A 301 -2.45 11.06 22.48
N MET A 302 -2.89 12.28 22.21
CA MET A 302 -2.21 13.19 21.30
C MET A 302 -0.89 13.72 21.84
N GLU A 303 -0.79 13.99 23.16
CA GLU A 303 0.46 14.35 23.83
C GLU A 303 1.55 13.27 23.68
N LYS A 304 1.15 11.99 23.60
CA LYS A 304 2.09 10.87 23.39
C LYS A 304 2.51 10.71 21.93
N ARG A 305 1.80 11.33 20.97
CA ARG A 305 2.07 11.17 19.53
C ARG A 305 3.18 12.12 19.11
N LYS A 306 4.43 11.64 19.20
CA LYS A 306 5.63 12.43 18.92
C LYS A 306 5.89 12.72 17.44
N ILE A 307 5.39 11.88 16.54
CA ILE A 307 5.69 11.98 15.10
C ILE A 307 4.38 12.17 14.32
N ARG A 308 4.37 13.19 13.46
CA ARG A 308 3.28 13.58 12.55
C ARG A 308 3.86 13.97 11.21
N ILE A 309 3.10 13.76 10.15
CA ILE A 309 3.38 14.41 8.87
C ILE A 309 3.12 15.91 9.01
N ASP A 310 3.95 16.70 8.33
CA ASP A 310 3.87 18.15 8.31
C ASP A 310 3.87 18.58 6.85
N SER A 311 2.71 19.04 6.38
CA SER A 311 2.47 19.31 4.96
C SER A 311 3.45 20.32 4.37
N LYS A 312 4.08 21.18 5.18
CA LYS A 312 5.09 22.15 4.74
C LYS A 312 6.36 21.50 4.18
N PHE A 313 6.64 20.26 4.57
CA PHE A 313 7.79 19.48 4.10
C PHE A 313 7.43 18.53 2.96
N LEU A 314 6.16 18.51 2.52
CA LEU A 314 5.72 17.75 1.36
C LEU A 314 5.87 18.62 0.10
N HIS A 315 6.86 18.27 -0.72
CA HIS A 315 7.13 18.91 -2.00
C HIS A 315 6.66 18.01 -3.13
N TRP A 316 5.35 18.09 -3.42
CA TRP A 316 4.69 17.20 -4.36
C TRP A 316 3.64 17.93 -5.19
N THR A 317 3.39 17.45 -6.41
CA THR A 317 2.37 17.98 -7.29
C THR A 317 1.61 16.81 -7.93
N PRO A 318 0.27 16.84 -7.92
CA PRO A 318 -0.54 15.81 -8.58
C PRO A 318 -0.16 15.62 -10.04
N LYS A 319 -0.15 14.37 -10.48
CA LYS A 319 0.10 13.99 -11.88
C LYS A 319 -1.20 13.49 -12.51
N ASP A 320 -1.50 14.00 -13.69
CA ASP A 320 -2.58 13.50 -14.52
C ASP A 320 -2.10 12.26 -15.31
N TRP A 321 -2.44 11.08 -14.80
CA TRP A 321 -2.02 9.81 -15.40
C TRP A 321 -2.83 9.44 -16.65
N ALA A 322 -4.09 9.89 -16.75
CA ALA A 322 -4.96 9.65 -17.90
C ALA A 322 -4.39 10.27 -19.20
N LYS A 323 -3.69 11.40 -19.08
CA LYS A 323 -3.01 12.04 -20.22
C LYS A 323 -1.67 11.40 -20.57
N ARG A 324 -1.02 10.72 -19.63
CA ARG A 324 0.33 10.13 -19.81
C ARG A 324 0.31 8.70 -20.36
N GLY A 325 -0.83 8.00 -20.29
CA GLY A 325 -1.00 6.67 -20.90
C GLY A 325 -1.06 6.64 -22.43
N LYS A 326 -1.07 7.81 -23.10
CA LYS A 326 -1.17 7.93 -24.56
C LYS A 326 0.16 8.02 -25.32
N TRP A 327 1.30 7.81 -24.65
CA TRP A 327 2.64 7.90 -25.26
C TRP A 327 3.54 6.72 -24.90
#